data_AF-A0A526XU76-F1
#
_entry.id   AF-A0A526XU76-F1
#
_cell.length_a   1.000
_cell.length_b   1.000
_cell.length_c   1.000
_cell.angle_alpha   90.00
_cell.angle_beta   90.00
_cell.angle_gamma   90.00
#
_symmetry.space_group_name_H-M   'P 1'
#
loop_
_entity.id
_entity.type
_entity.pdbx_description
1 polymer ?
#
loop_
_entity_poly.entity_id
_entity_poly.type
_entity_poly.pdbx_seq_one_letter_code
_entity_poly.pdbx_strand_id
1 'polypeptide(L)'
;MDFIAAKRGLAAAFSSGDPAYESLPLYFLEKLRPALQTLLDAATEAGDVRSDVDAKELLFAIARLCSPDRYGGGPDQARRMVGLLVDGLRYGAASVG
;
A
#
# COMPACT_ATOMS: atom_id res chain seq x y z
N MET A 1 -13.92 11.92 -5.55
CA MET A 1 -14.17 11.61 -4.13
C MET A 1 -14.56 10.14 -3.90
N ASP A 2 -14.80 9.36 -4.96
CA ASP A 2 -15.27 7.97 -4.87
C ASP A 2 -14.18 6.91 -4.60
N PHE A 3 -12.91 7.19 -4.91
CA PHE A 3 -11.81 6.26 -4.63
C PHE A 3 -11.51 6.12 -3.12
N ILE A 4 -11.80 7.16 -2.34
CA ILE A 4 -11.64 7.18 -0.88
C ILE A 4 -12.79 6.43 -0.20
N ALA A 5 -14.00 6.41 -0.79
CA ALA A 5 -15.12 5.61 -0.32
C ALA A 5 -14.87 4.11 -0.52
N ALA A 6 -14.33 3.72 -1.68
CA ALA A 6 -13.90 2.34 -1.95
C ALA A 6 -12.78 1.88 -0.99
N LYS A 7 -11.83 2.77 -0.65
CA LYS A 7 -10.78 2.48 0.33
C LYS A 7 -11.29 2.36 1.77
N ARG A 8 -12.32 3.13 2.16
CA ARG A 8 -12.96 3.01 3.50
C ARG A 8 -13.77 1.73 3.66
N GLY A 9 -14.47 1.28 2.62
CA GLY A 9 -15.14 -0.02 2.63
C GLY A 9 -14.15 -1.17 2.86
N LEU A 10 -12.96 -1.07 2.27
CA LEU A 10 -11.87 -2.04 2.44
C LEU A 10 -11.25 -1.97 3.84
N ALA A 11 -11.01 -0.78 4.40
CA ALA A 11 -10.48 -0.62 5.76
C ALA A 11 -11.48 -1.11 6.83
N ALA A 12 -12.78 -0.92 6.61
CA ALA A 12 -13.83 -1.45 7.48
C ALA A 12 -13.91 -2.99 7.42
N ALA A 13 -13.77 -3.58 6.22
CA ALA A 13 -13.70 -5.03 6.03
C ALA A 13 -12.46 -5.68 6.68
N PHE A 14 -11.33 -4.97 6.74
CA PHE A 14 -10.13 -5.42 7.46
C PHE A 14 -10.25 -5.32 8.99
N SER A 15 -11.20 -4.54 9.51
CA SER A 15 -11.34 -4.25 10.95
C SER A 15 -12.49 -5.03 11.63
N SER A 16 -13.33 -5.75 10.87
CA SER A 16 -14.58 -6.33 11.38
C SER A 16 -14.42 -7.68 12.09
N GLY A 17 -13.30 -8.38 11.93
CA GLY A 17 -13.10 -9.69 12.55
C GLY A 17 -14.11 -10.77 12.11
N ASP A 18 -14.77 -10.56 10.96
CA ASP A 18 -15.77 -11.47 10.42
C ASP A 18 -15.11 -12.51 9.49
N PRO A 19 -15.24 -13.83 9.78
CA PRO A 19 -14.65 -14.92 8.99
C PRO A 19 -15.05 -14.91 7.50
N ALA A 20 -16.21 -14.32 7.15
CA ALA A 20 -16.64 -14.18 5.76
C ALA A 20 -15.75 -13.22 4.94
N TYR A 21 -14.93 -12.40 5.61
CA TYR A 21 -14.03 -11.42 5.01
C TYR A 21 -12.56 -11.86 5.02
N GLU A 22 -12.23 -13.05 5.53
CA GLU A 22 -10.84 -13.57 5.53
C GLU A 22 -10.31 -13.87 4.12
N SER A 23 -11.19 -14.14 3.16
CA SER A 23 -10.83 -14.42 1.75
C SER A 23 -10.68 -13.15 0.88
N LEU A 24 -11.25 -12.03 1.32
CA LEU A 24 -11.21 -10.74 0.61
C LEU A 24 -9.80 -10.14 0.50
N PRO A 25 -8.94 -10.20 1.52
CA PRO A 25 -7.53 -9.80 1.43
C PRO A 25 -6.79 -10.47 0.28
N LEU A 26 -7.01 -11.77 0.06
CA LEU A 26 -6.31 -12.53 -0.98
C LEU A 26 -6.78 -12.15 -2.39
N TYR A 27 -8.09 -12.06 -2.62
CA TYR A 27 -8.63 -11.62 -3.91
C TYR A 27 -8.22 -10.19 -4.27
N PHE A 28 -8.22 -9.28 -3.29
CA PHE A 28 -7.74 -7.90 -3.50
C PHE A 28 -6.26 -7.86 -3.85
N LEU A 29 -5.43 -8.66 -3.16
CA LEU A 29 -4.00 -8.77 -3.45
C LEU A 29 -3.75 -9.33 -4.85
N GLU A 30 -4.51 -10.33 -5.30
CA GLU A 30 -4.39 -10.88 -6.66
C GLU A 30 -4.68 -9.84 -7.75
N LYS A 31 -5.59 -8.89 -7.49
CA LYS A 31 -5.94 -7.84 -8.46
C LYS A 31 -5.05 -6.61 -8.38
N LEU A 32 -4.66 -6.19 -7.18
CA LEU A 32 -3.83 -5.00 -6.98
C LEU A 32 -2.35 -5.25 -7.25
N ARG A 33 -1.84 -6.47 -6.97
CA ARG A 33 -0.43 -6.78 -7.16
C ARG A 33 0.04 -6.57 -8.61
N PRO A 34 -0.62 -7.10 -9.65
CA PRO A 34 -0.17 -6.89 -11.02
C PRO A 34 -0.19 -5.40 -11.41
N ALA A 35 -1.23 -4.67 -11.00
CA ALA A 35 -1.34 -3.24 -11.28
C ALA A 35 -0.23 -2.44 -10.59
N LEU A 36 0.08 -2.74 -9.33
CA LEU A 36 1.18 -2.11 -8.62
C LEU A 36 2.53 -2.47 -9.23
N GLN A 37 2.71 -3.72 -9.67
CA GLN A 37 3.94 -4.13 -10.34
C GLN A 37 4.18 -3.30 -11.60
N THR A 38 3.16 -3.15 -12.46
CA THR A 38 3.27 -2.30 -13.66
C THR A 38 3.64 -0.85 -13.33
N LEU A 39 3.12 -0.29 -12.24
CA LEU A 39 3.47 1.06 -11.80
C LEU A 39 4.91 1.14 -11.29
N LEU A 40 5.37 0.14 -10.53
CA LEU A 40 6.75 0.08 -10.03
C LEU A 40 7.75 -0.13 -11.15
N ASP A 41 7.43 -0.98 -12.13
CA ASP A 41 8.26 -1.21 -13.31
C ASP A 41 8.45 0.09 -14.09
N ALA A 42 7.36 0.79 -14.41
CA ALA A 42 7.41 2.07 -15.12
C ALA A 42 8.17 3.16 -14.34
N ALA A 43 7.98 3.25 -13.02
CA ALA A 43 8.69 4.20 -12.17
C ALA A 43 10.19 3.86 -12.03
N THR A 44 10.53 2.57 -12.06
CA THR A 44 11.92 2.11 -12.05
C THR A 44 12.61 2.42 -13.37
N GLU A 45 11.94 2.17 -14.50
CA GLU A 45 12.42 2.52 -15.84
C GLU A 45 12.63 4.04 -15.99
N ALA A 46 11.77 4.85 -15.37
CA ALA A 46 11.90 6.30 -15.32
C ALA A 46 13.00 6.79 -14.35
N GLY A 47 13.54 5.92 -13.48
CA GLY A 47 14.48 6.30 -12.44
C GLY A 47 13.85 7.09 -11.29
N ASP A 48 12.53 7.02 -11.11
CA ASP A 48 11.79 7.73 -10.06
C ASP A 48 11.79 6.99 -8.71
N VAL A 49 12.04 5.68 -8.72
CA VAL A 49 12.08 4.82 -7.53
C VAL A 49 13.20 3.79 -7.62
N ARG A 50 13.61 3.25 -6.47
CA ARG A 50 14.51 2.09 -6.36
C ARG A 50 13.91 0.83 -7.00
N SER A 51 14.76 -0.02 -7.57
CA SER A 51 14.39 -1.21 -8.36
C SER A 51 14.26 -2.52 -7.59
N ASP A 52 14.64 -2.56 -6.32
CA ASP A 52 14.73 -3.77 -5.50
C ASP A 52 13.51 -3.99 -4.60
N VAL A 53 12.34 -3.47 -5.00
CA VAL A 53 11.10 -3.53 -4.22
C VAL A 53 10.13 -4.52 -4.83
N ASP A 54 9.70 -5.50 -4.05
CA ASP A 54 8.64 -6.42 -4.44
C ASP A 54 7.24 -5.79 -4.22
N ALA A 55 6.40 -5.81 -5.25
CA ALA A 55 5.06 -5.22 -5.20
C ALA A 55 4.15 -5.86 -4.13
N LYS A 56 4.28 -7.17 -3.90
CA LYS A 56 3.46 -7.88 -2.90
C LYS A 56 3.89 -7.47 -1.50
N GLU A 57 5.18 -7.41 -1.21
CA GLU A 57 5.71 -6.93 0.07
C GLU A 57 5.30 -5.49 0.35
N LEU A 58 5.37 -4.61 -0.65
CA LEU A 58 4.94 -3.22 -0.54
C LEU A 58 3.44 -3.11 -0.21
N LEU A 59 2.58 -3.91 -0.86
CA LEU A 59 1.14 -3.94 -0.55
C LEU A 59 0.89 -4.39 0.90
N PHE A 60 1.60 -5.42 1.38
CA PHE A 60 1.47 -5.86 2.76
C PHE A 60 1.93 -4.81 3.76
N ALA A 61 3.02 -4.10 3.48
CA ALA A 61 3.48 -2.99 4.31
C ALA A 61 2.42 -1.89 4.39
N ILE A 62 1.87 -1.46 3.26
CA ILE A 62 0.81 -0.43 3.21
C ILE A 62 -0.45 -0.90 3.95
N ALA A 63 -0.86 -2.16 3.78
CA ALA A 63 -2.00 -2.73 4.48
C ALA A 63 -1.80 -2.67 6.00
N ARG A 64 -0.62 -3.08 6.50
CA ARG A 64 -0.27 -3.00 7.92
C ARG A 64 -0.28 -1.57 8.46
N LEU A 65 0.22 -0.60 7.69
CA LEU A 65 0.19 0.82 8.06
C LEU A 65 -1.22 1.41 8.08
N CYS A 66 -2.15 0.85 7.29
CA CYS A 66 -3.54 1.30 7.25
C CYS A 66 -4.45 0.63 8.29
N SER A 67 -3.98 -0.44 8.93
CA SER A 67 -4.74 -1.16 9.94
C SER A 67 -4.95 -0.29 11.20
N PRO A 68 -6.09 -0.44 11.89
CA PRO A 68 -6.34 0.27 13.14
C PRO A 68 -5.24 -0.02 14.17
N ASP A 69 -4.71 1.04 14.76
CA ASP A 69 -3.72 0.93 15.81
C ASP A 69 -4.39 0.85 17.18
N ARG A 70 -3.88 -0.03 18.04
CA ARG A 70 -4.36 -0.21 19.42
C ARG A 70 -3.93 0.95 20.32
N TYR A 71 -2.96 1.76 19.90
CA TYR A 71 -2.45 2.92 20.63
C TYR A 71 -3.06 4.25 20.17
N GLY A 72 -4.17 4.22 19.41
CA GLY A 72 -4.91 5.42 19.02
C GLY A 72 -4.47 6.04 17.69
N GLY A 73 -3.63 5.36 16.91
CA GLY A 73 -3.34 5.72 15.54
C GLY A 73 -4.58 5.72 14.64
N GLY A 74 -4.81 6.86 13.98
CA GLY A 74 -5.95 7.09 13.10
C GLY A 74 -5.55 7.24 11.62
N PRO A 75 -6.54 7.46 10.73
CA PRO A 75 -6.33 7.55 9.27
C PRO A 75 -5.27 8.58 8.84
N ASP A 76 -5.12 9.68 9.59
CA ASP A 76 -4.12 10.70 9.29
C ASP A 76 -2.70 10.25 9.62
N GLN A 77 -2.51 9.44 10.66
CA GLN A 77 -1.21 8.82 10.96
C GLN A 77 -0.85 7.82 9.85
N ALA A 78 -1.79 6.95 9.47
CA ALA A 78 -1.60 6.01 8.37
C ALA A 78 -1.21 6.73 7.07
N ARG A 79 -1.89 7.84 6.74
CA ARG A 79 -1.56 8.67 5.57
C ARG A 79 -0.13 9.22 5.63
N ARG A 80 0.30 9.73 6.80
CA ARG A 80 1.68 10.23 6.98
C ARG A 80 2.72 9.12 6.81
N MET A 81 2.49 7.95 7.39
CA MET A 81 3.43 6.82 7.31
C MET A 81 3.52 6.23 5.92
N VAL A 82 2.41 6.15 5.18
CA VAL A 82 2.42 5.77 3.76
C VAL A 82 3.18 6.81 2.93
N GLY A 83 3.02 8.10 3.21
CA GLY A 83 3.81 9.16 2.57
C GLY A 83 5.31 8.96 2.79
N LEU A 84 5.72 8.76 4.04
CA LEU A 84 7.12 8.51 4.40
C LEU A 84 7.69 7.27 3.68
N LEU A 85 6.90 6.18 3.59
CA LEU A 85 7.29 4.99 2.86
C LEU A 85 7.54 5.29 1.38
N VAL A 86 6.63 6.00 0.73
CA VAL A 86 6.75 6.39 -0.69
C VAL A 86 7.95 7.32 -0.91
N ASP A 87 8.21 8.26 0.01
CA ASP A 87 9.37 9.13 -0.07
C ASP A 87 10.69 8.34 0.05
N GLY A 88 10.71 7.29 0.88
CA GLY A 88 11.85 6.36 0.97
C GLY A 88 12.09 5.58 -0.32
N LEU A 89 11.04 5.19 -1.05
CA LEU A 89 11.16 4.53 -2.36
C LEU A 89 11.83 5.45 -3.39
N ARG A 90 11.47 6.74 -3.37
CA ARG A 90 12.04 7.77 -4.25
C ARG A 90 13.48 8.13 -3.89
N TYR A 91 13.77 8.26 -2.60
CA TYR A 91 15.12 8.58 -2.13
C TYR A 91 16.16 7.52 -2.54
N GLY A 92 15.74 6.25 -2.58
CA GLY A 92 16.59 5.15 -3.03
C GLY A 92 16.72 5.01 -4.54
N ALA A 93 16.03 5.83 -5.34
CA ALA A 93 16.24 5.85 -6.78
C ALA A 93 17.71 6.22 -7.04
N ALA A 94 18.43 5.37 -7.75
CA ALA A 94 19.83 5.63 -8.05
C ALA A 94 19.92 6.98 -8.74
N SER A 95 20.62 7.94 -8.12
CA SER A 95 21.02 9.14 -8.83
C SER A 95 21.88 8.66 -9.98
N VAL A 96 21.35 8.74 -11.21
CA VAL A 96 22.16 8.64 -12.41
C VAL A 96 23.11 9.84 -12.34
N GLY A 97 24.29 9.60 -11.78
CA GLY A 97 25.45 10.48 -11.80
C GLY A 97 26.40 10.01 -12.89
#